data_AF-R9KEZ8-F1
#
_entry.id   AF-R9KEZ8-F1
#
_cell.length_a   1.000
_cell.length_b   1.000
_cell.length_c   1.000
_cell.angle_alpha   90.00
_cell.angle_beta   90.00
_cell.angle_gamma   90.00
#
_symmetry.space_group_name_H-M   'P 1'
#
loop_
_entity.id
_entity.type
_entity.pdbx_description
1 polymer ?
#
loop_
_entity_poly.entity_id
_entity_poly.type
_entity_poly.pdbx_seq_one_letter_code
_entity_poly.pdbx_strand_id
1 'polypeptide(L)'
;MATKIILVVILLCSMVIPVGGFLLGKRKEGGFKAALASNLFFFFGTVLVADILLFSGNVQAAGEAAEAAASSVEGWRYLAAALSTGLSCIGAGIAVASAASAALGALSEDSSIMGKALIFVALAESIALYGLLISFSILG
;
A
#
# COMPACT_ATOMS: atom_id res chain seq x y z
N MET A 1 -9.72 11.95 21.53
CA MET A 1 -9.71 10.50 21.17
C MET A 1 -10.83 10.12 20.21
N ALA A 2 -12.09 10.53 20.45
CA ALA A 2 -13.23 10.18 19.58
C ALA A 2 -13.01 10.52 18.09
N THR A 3 -12.49 11.71 17.78
CA THR A 3 -12.20 12.14 16.38
C THR A 3 -11.17 11.24 15.69
N LYS A 4 -10.14 10.78 16.40
CA LYS A 4 -9.12 9.87 15.86
C LYS A 4 -9.72 8.50 15.55
N ILE A 5 -10.57 7.98 16.42
CA ILE A 5 -11.25 6.69 16.24
C ILE A 5 -12.22 6.77 15.05
N ILE A 6 -12.99 7.85 14.93
CA ILE A 6 -13.92 8.07 13.81
C ILE A 6 -13.15 8.14 12.48
N LEU A 7 -12.02 8.85 12.42
CA LEU A 7 -11.19 8.90 11.22
C LEU A 7 -10.63 7.53 10.83
N VAL A 8 -10.15 6.73 11.79
CA VAL A 8 -9.68 5.36 11.54
C VAL A 8 -10.81 4.47 11.02
N VAL A 9 -12.02 4.57 11.59
CA VAL A 9 -13.19 3.81 11.13
C VAL A 9 -13.60 4.20 9.71
N ILE A 10 -13.61 5.50 9.39
CA ILE A 10 -13.90 6.00 8.03
C ILE A 10 -12.88 5.47 7.03
N LEU A 11 -11.59 5.46 7.40
CA LEU A 11 -10.49 5.00 6.56
C LEU A 11 -10.53 3.48 6.31
N LEU A 12 -10.92 2.70 7.32
CA LEU A 12 -11.18 1.26 7.16
C LEU A 12 -12.42 0.98 6.30
N CYS A 13 -13.51 1.72 6.50
CA CYS A 13 -14.72 1.57 5.69
C CYS A 13 -14.49 1.95 4.22
N SER A 14 -13.70 2.99 3.94
CA SER A 14 -13.37 3.43 2.58
C SER A 14 -12.56 2.39 1.80
N MET A 15 -11.78 1.55 2.50
CA MET A 15 -11.03 0.46 1.92
C MET A 15 -11.91 -0.78 1.64
N VAL A 16 -12.88 -1.08 2.52
CA VAL A 16 -13.71 -2.30 2.44
C VAL A 16 -14.91 -2.16 1.50
N ILE A 17 -15.60 -1.02 1.49
CA ILE A 17 -16.84 -0.82 0.74
C ILE A 17 -16.66 -0.99 -0.79
N PRO A 18 -15.63 -0.41 -1.43
CA PRO A 18 -15.44 -0.53 -2.89
C PRO A 18 -15.05 -1.94 -3.30
N VAL A 19 -14.23 -2.62 -2.48
CA VAL A 19 -13.79 -4.00 -2.70
C VAL A 19 -14.94 -4.97 -2.52
N GLY A 20 -15.76 -4.78 -1.48
CA GLY A 20 -16.97 -5.57 -1.23
C GLY A 20 -18.00 -5.42 -2.35
N GLY A 21 -18.22 -4.19 -2.84
CA GLY A 21 -19.09 -3.92 -3.99
C GLY A 21 -18.60 -4.58 -5.28
N PHE A 22 -17.28 -4.62 -5.51
CA PHE A 22 -16.69 -5.30 -6.67
C PHE A 22 -16.79 -6.84 -6.59
N LEU A 23 -16.69 -7.43 -5.40
CA LEU A 23 -16.84 -8.88 -5.21
C LEU A 23 -18.30 -9.35 -5.36
N LEU A 24 -19.27 -8.51 -4.99
CA LEU A 24 -20.71 -8.79 -5.08
C LEU A 24 -21.29 -8.48 -6.47
N GLY A 25 -20.72 -7.53 -7.21
CA GLY A 25 -21.10 -7.22 -8.59
C GLY A 25 -20.51 -8.23 -9.57
N LYS A 26 -21.37 -8.98 -10.28
CA LYS A 26 -20.95 -10.00 -11.27
C LYS A 26 -19.77 -9.53 -12.13
N ARG A 27 -18.71 -10.35 -12.19
CA ARG A 27 -17.45 -10.11 -12.89
C ARG A 27 -17.67 -9.68 -14.35
N LYS A 28 -17.80 -8.38 -14.60
CA LYS A 28 -17.64 -7.81 -15.95
C LYS A 28 -16.17 -7.50 -16.16
N GLU A 29 -15.63 -7.90 -17.31
CA GLU A 29 -14.29 -7.51 -17.75
C GLU A 29 -14.16 -5.99 -17.68
N GLY A 30 -13.14 -5.50 -16.96
CA GLY A 30 -12.95 -4.08 -16.66
C GLY A 30 -13.33 -3.63 -15.23
N GLY A 31 -14.15 -4.41 -14.51
CA GLY A 31 -14.56 -4.05 -13.15
C GLY A 31 -13.40 -3.99 -12.15
N PHE A 32 -12.34 -4.79 -12.32
CA PHE A 32 -11.19 -4.80 -11.39
C PHE A 32 -10.41 -3.47 -11.44
N LYS A 33 -10.18 -2.93 -12.64
CA LYS A 33 -9.52 -1.63 -12.82
C LYS A 33 -10.39 -0.50 -12.27
N ALA A 34 -11.71 -0.57 -12.47
CA ALA A 34 -12.66 0.38 -11.91
C ALA A 34 -12.74 0.31 -10.38
N ALA A 35 -12.70 -0.89 -9.79
CA ALA A 35 -12.68 -1.10 -8.35
C ALA A 35 -11.38 -0.61 -7.70
N LEU A 36 -10.24 -0.85 -8.35
CA LEU A 36 -8.93 -0.33 -7.93
C LEU A 36 -8.91 1.21 -7.97
N ALA A 37 -9.38 1.81 -9.06
CA ALA A 37 -9.47 3.26 -9.20
C ALA A 37 -10.43 3.88 -8.17
N SER A 38 -11.57 3.23 -7.92
CA SER A 38 -12.52 3.62 -6.89
C SER A 38 -11.90 3.55 -5.50
N ASN A 39 -11.18 2.47 -5.16
CA ASN A 39 -10.52 2.32 -3.88
C ASN A 39 -9.44 3.38 -3.66
N LEU A 40 -8.63 3.65 -4.69
CA LEU A 40 -7.60 4.69 -4.67
C LEU A 40 -8.22 6.08 -4.44
N PHE A 41 -9.30 6.38 -5.16
CA PHE A 41 -10.03 7.64 -5.01
C PHE A 41 -10.61 7.81 -3.61
N PHE A 42 -11.25 6.78 -3.06
CA PHE A 42 -11.81 6.82 -1.70
C PHE A 42 -10.72 6.92 -0.64
N PHE A 43 -9.63 6.18 -0.77
CA PHE A 43 -8.49 6.23 0.16
C PHE A 43 -7.87 7.63 0.20
N PHE A 44 -7.38 8.14 -0.94
CA PHE A 44 -6.77 9.47 -1.01
C PHE A 44 -7.77 10.60 -0.71
N GLY A 45 -9.04 10.43 -1.08
CA GLY A 45 -10.11 11.36 -0.73
C GLY A 45 -10.33 11.46 0.78
N THR A 46 -10.34 10.33 1.49
CA THR A 46 -10.45 10.34 2.96
C THR A 46 -9.22 10.94 3.65
N VAL A 47 -8.02 10.73 3.09
CA VAL A 47 -6.78 11.34 3.60
C VAL A 47 -6.82 12.86 3.44
N LEU A 48 -7.20 13.38 2.26
CA LEU A 48 -7.32 14.82 2.04
C LEU A 48 -8.37 15.48 2.94
N VAL A 49 -9.53 14.85 3.13
CA VAL A 49 -10.57 15.35 4.05
C VAL A 49 -10.06 15.35 5.49
N ALA A 50 -9.32 14.31 5.90
CA ALA A 50 -8.71 14.25 7.22
C ALA A 50 -7.68 15.38 7.44
N ASP A 51 -6.81 15.65 6.45
CA ASP A 51 -5.83 16.73 6.51
C ASP A 51 -6.50 18.11 6.63
N ILE A 52 -7.54 18.37 5.83
CA ILE A 52 -8.30 19.63 5.90
C ILE A 52 -8.95 19.82 7.28
N LEU A 53 -9.55 18.76 7.83
CA LEU A 53 -10.18 18.80 9.16
C LEU A 53 -9.16 18.96 10.29
N LEU A 54 -7.93 18.45 10.12
CA LEU A 54 -6.86 18.56 11.14
C LEU A 54 -6.24 19.97 11.20
N PHE A 55 -6.15 20.66 10.07
CA PHE A 55 -5.51 21.98 9.95
C PHE A 55 -6.46 23.18 10.14
N SER A 56 -7.78 22.97 10.17
CA SER A 56 -8.77 24.06 10.17
C SER A 56 -9.02 24.76 11.53
N GLY A 57 -8.19 24.57 12.57
CA GLY A 57 -8.60 25.02 13.92
C GLY A 57 -7.59 25.30 15.04
N ASN A 58 -6.27 25.30 14.83
CA ASN A 58 -5.33 25.43 15.96
C ASN A 58 -4.36 26.62 15.84
N VAL A 59 -4.65 27.72 16.54
CA VAL A 59 -3.63 28.72 16.91
C VAL A 59 -2.95 28.21 18.19
N GLN A 60 -1.76 27.62 18.07
CA GLN A 60 -1.03 26.99 19.18
C GLN A 60 -0.04 27.95 19.84
N ALA A 61 0.06 27.87 21.17
CA ALA A 61 0.99 28.68 21.97
C ALA A 61 2.44 28.15 21.81
N ALA A 62 3.43 29.02 22.01
CA ALA A 62 4.85 28.74 21.73
C ALA A 62 5.45 27.49 22.42
N GLY A 63 4.86 27.01 23.53
CA GLY A 63 5.27 25.77 24.19
C GLY A 63 4.80 24.48 23.49
N GLU A 64 3.69 24.53 22.75
CA GLU A 64 3.10 23.39 22.03
C GLU A 64 3.73 23.20 20.64
N ALA A 65 4.45 24.21 20.14
CA ALA A 65 5.13 24.16 18.85
C ALA A 65 6.27 23.13 18.82
N ALA A 66 6.95 22.90 19.95
CA ALA A 66 8.00 21.89 20.05
C ALA A 66 7.43 20.46 20.03
N GLU A 67 6.27 20.24 20.66
CA GLU A 67 5.59 18.94 20.70
C GLU A 67 4.86 18.63 19.38
N ALA A 68 4.32 19.67 18.72
CA ALA A 68 3.81 19.59 17.36
C ALA A 68 4.93 19.25 16.34
N ALA A 69 6.12 19.84 16.49
CA ALA A 69 7.27 19.53 15.65
C ALA A 69 7.82 18.11 15.87
N ALA A 70 7.77 17.58 17.09
CA ALA A 70 8.11 16.19 17.36
C ALA A 70 7.08 15.22 16.73
N SER A 71 5.78 15.56 16.81
CA SER A 71 4.71 14.74 16.24
C SER A 71 4.70 14.70 14.71
N SER A 72 5.16 15.76 14.04
CA SER A 72 5.24 15.81 12.57
C SER A 72 6.37 14.94 12.02
N VAL A 73 7.49 14.81 12.75
CA VAL A 73 8.60 13.92 12.40
C VAL A 73 8.16 12.44 12.47
N GLU A 74 7.39 12.06 13.50
CA GLU A 74 6.84 10.70 13.60
C GLU A 74 5.84 10.38 12.47
N GLY A 75 4.96 11.31 12.14
CA GLY A 75 4.01 11.14 11.03
C GLY A 75 4.71 10.93 9.69
N TRP A 76 5.76 11.70 9.40
CA TRP A 76 6.56 11.54 8.18
C TRP A 76 7.31 10.21 8.15
N ARG A 77 7.76 9.73 9.32
CA ARG A 77 8.44 8.44 9.46
C ARG A 77 7.52 7.27 9.10
N TYR A 78 6.28 7.28 9.60
CA TYR A 78 5.29 6.25 9.24
C TYR A 78 4.90 6.28 7.77
N LEU A 79 4.74 7.49 7.19
CA LEU A 79 4.43 7.65 5.77
C LEU A 79 5.58 7.14 4.88
N ALA A 80 6.83 7.50 5.21
CA ALA A 80 8.01 7.04 4.49
C ALA A 80 8.12 5.50 4.49
N ALA A 81 7.87 4.88 5.64
CA ALA A 81 7.88 3.43 5.77
C ALA A 81 6.78 2.74 4.96
N ALA A 82 5.55 3.26 5.01
CA ALA A 82 4.43 2.74 4.23
C ALA A 82 4.69 2.84 2.71
N LEU A 83 5.25 3.96 2.25
CA LEU A 83 5.61 4.14 0.84
C LEU A 83 6.76 3.22 0.40
N SER A 84 7.78 3.03 1.25
CA SER A 84 8.92 2.16 0.94
C SER A 84 8.49 0.73 0.62
N THR A 85 7.69 0.11 1.50
CA THR A 85 7.19 -1.24 1.26
C THR A 85 6.13 -1.26 0.16
N GLY A 86 5.19 -0.31 0.15
CA GLY A 86 4.10 -0.28 -0.82
C GLY A 86 4.57 -0.18 -2.27
N LEU A 87 5.46 0.77 -2.57
CA LEU A 87 5.98 0.95 -3.93
C LEU A 87 6.88 -0.21 -4.36
N SER A 88 7.67 -0.76 -3.44
CA SER A 88 8.51 -1.93 -3.72
C SER A 88 7.67 -3.16 -4.10
N CYS A 89 6.59 -3.43 -3.35
CA CYS A 89 5.68 -4.54 -3.64
C CYS A 89 5.00 -4.40 -5.01
N ILE A 90 4.67 -3.18 -5.45
CA ILE A 90 4.10 -2.94 -6.78
C ILE A 90 5.12 -3.31 -7.87
N GLY A 91 6.37 -2.82 -7.75
CA GLY A 91 7.43 -3.13 -8.70
C GLY A 91 7.77 -4.63 -8.75
N ALA A 92 7.92 -5.24 -7.58
CA ALA A 92 8.16 -6.68 -7.45
C ALA A 92 7.01 -7.51 -8.04
N GLY A 93 5.75 -7.15 -7.78
CA GLY A 93 4.59 -7.84 -8.33
C GLY A 93 4.54 -7.84 -9.85
N ILE A 94 4.90 -6.73 -10.50
CA ILE A 94 4.97 -6.63 -11.97
C ILE A 94 6.10 -7.52 -12.51
N ALA A 95 7.28 -7.48 -11.89
CA ALA A 95 8.43 -8.30 -12.31
C ALA A 95 8.14 -9.80 -12.13
N VAL A 96 7.57 -10.18 -10.98
CA VAL A 96 7.19 -11.57 -10.64
C VAL A 96 6.11 -12.07 -11.60
N ALA A 97 5.10 -11.27 -11.94
CA ALA A 97 4.06 -11.70 -12.89
C ALA A 97 4.66 -12.08 -14.26
N SER A 98 5.64 -11.32 -14.75
CA SER A 98 6.32 -11.61 -16.01
C SER A 98 7.23 -12.84 -15.90
N ALA A 99 8.08 -12.89 -14.86
CA ALA A 99 9.00 -14.01 -14.66
C ALA A 99 8.29 -15.34 -14.42
N ALA A 100 7.24 -15.34 -13.59
CA ALA A 100 6.45 -16.53 -13.28
C ALA A 100 5.68 -17.03 -14.50
N SER A 101 5.13 -16.15 -15.34
CA SER A 101 4.44 -16.55 -16.57
C SER A 101 5.38 -17.25 -17.56
N ALA A 102 6.60 -16.73 -17.73
CA ALA A 102 7.62 -17.34 -18.59
C ALA A 102 8.12 -18.68 -18.01
N ALA A 103 8.35 -18.71 -16.70
CA ALA A 103 8.76 -19.92 -15.97
C ALA A 103 7.73 -21.06 -16.12
N LEU A 104 6.44 -20.77 -15.94
CA LEU A 104 5.37 -21.75 -16.09
C LEU A 104 5.21 -22.23 -17.53
N GLY A 105 5.40 -21.35 -18.52
CA GLY A 105 5.40 -21.72 -19.93
C GLY A 105 6.50 -22.72 -20.27
N ALA A 106 7.73 -22.42 -19.86
CA ALA A 106 8.88 -23.30 -20.07
C ALA A 106 8.75 -24.62 -19.29
N LEU A 107 8.19 -24.57 -18.08
CA LEU A 107 7.90 -25.77 -17.28
C LEU A 107 6.90 -26.71 -17.96
N SER A 108 5.99 -26.17 -18.79
CA SER A 108 5.05 -26.99 -19.55
C SER A 108 5.73 -27.79 -20.68
N GLU A 109 6.87 -27.32 -21.18
CA GLU A 109 7.66 -28.02 -22.21
C GLU A 109 8.68 -28.98 -21.60
N ASP A 110 9.34 -28.58 -20.52
CA ASP A 110 10.30 -29.43 -19.80
C ASP A 110 10.16 -29.28 -18.29
N SER A 111 9.72 -30.36 -17.63
CA SER A 111 9.63 -30.39 -16.16
C SER A 111 11.00 -30.34 -15.45
N SER A 112 12.10 -30.65 -16.15
CA SER A 112 13.45 -30.70 -15.56
C SER A 112 13.98 -29.32 -15.16
N ILE A 113 13.47 -28.25 -15.78
CA ILE A 113 13.94 -26.88 -15.54
C ILE A 113 13.24 -26.16 -14.39
N MET A 114 12.32 -26.83 -13.67
CA MET A 114 11.56 -26.24 -12.55
C MET A 114 12.45 -25.53 -11.53
N GLY A 115 13.56 -26.15 -11.13
CA GLY A 115 14.48 -25.59 -10.14
C GLY A 115 15.15 -24.29 -10.59
N LYS A 116 15.56 -24.20 -11.86
CA LYS A 116 16.19 -22.99 -12.42
C LYS A 116 15.16 -21.86 -12.59
N ALA A 117 13.95 -22.22 -13.01
CA ALA A 117 12.87 -21.27 -13.18
C ALA A 117 12.44 -20.63 -11.85
N LEU A 118 12.35 -21.41 -10.77
CA LEU A 118 12.03 -20.90 -9.43
C LEU A 118 13.07 -19.91 -8.89
N ILE A 119 14.35 -20.08 -9.21
CA ILE A 119 15.41 -19.14 -8.79
C ILE A 119 15.17 -17.75 -9.39
N PHE A 120 14.82 -17.67 -10.69
CA PHE A 120 14.56 -16.37 -11.33
C PHE A 120 13.33 -15.66 -10.76
N VAL A 121 12.28 -16.42 -10.40
CA VAL A 121 11.09 -15.87 -9.75
C VAL A 121 11.42 -15.37 -8.33
N ALA A 122 12.16 -16.16 -7.54
CA ALA A 122 12.58 -15.79 -6.19
C ALA A 122 13.51 -14.56 -6.17
N LEU A 123 14.38 -14.42 -7.18
CA LEU A 123 15.20 -13.22 -7.34
C LEU A 123 14.35 -11.97 -7.59
N ALA A 124 13.26 -12.08 -8.35
CA ALA A 124 12.33 -10.95 -8.55
C ALA A 124 11.57 -10.57 -7.28
N GLU A 125 11.21 -11.55 -6.44
CA GLU A 125 10.52 -11.33 -5.16
C GLU A 125 11.40 -10.60 -4.13
N SER A 126 12.73 -10.76 -4.23
CA SER A 126 13.69 -10.15 -3.30
C SER A 126 13.60 -8.62 -3.24
N ILE A 127 13.11 -7.98 -4.31
CA ILE A 127 12.84 -6.54 -4.34
C ILE A 127 11.81 -6.14 -3.27
N ALA A 128 10.72 -6.90 -3.11
CA ALA A 128 9.71 -6.64 -2.09
C ALA A 128 10.31 -6.77 -0.68
N LEU A 129 11.17 -7.77 -0.46
CA LEU A 129 11.85 -7.97 0.82
C LEU A 129 12.80 -6.83 1.17
N TYR A 130 13.52 -6.28 0.18
CA TYR A 130 14.33 -5.08 0.41
C TYR A 130 13.46 -3.88 0.83
N GLY A 131 12.31 -3.68 0.20
CA GLY A 131 11.37 -2.61 0.60
C GLY A 131 10.80 -2.79 2.01
N LEU A 132 10.61 -4.04 2.45
CA LEU A 132 10.24 -4.36 3.83
C LEU A 132 11.39 -4.09 4.81
N LEU A 133 12.62 -4.48 4.46
CA LEU A 133 13.82 -4.26 5.28
C LEU A 133 14.07 -2.77 5.51
N ILE A 134 13.96 -1.95 4.45
CA ILE A 134 14.11 -0.49 4.56
C ILE A 134 13.01 0.10 5.46
N SER A 135 11.78 -0.39 5.36
CA SER A 135 10.70 0.01 6.26
C SER A 135 11.03 -0.29 7.72
N PHE A 136 11.57 -1.47 8.04
CA PHE A 136 12.07 -1.75 9.39
C PHE A 136 13.21 -0.84 9.83
N SER A 137 14.11 -0.44 8.93
CA SER A 137 15.17 0.53 9.21
C SER A 137 14.63 1.94 9.51
N ILE A 138 13.49 2.32 8.92
CA ILE A 138 12.81 3.60 9.16
C ILE A 138 12.04 3.59 10.49
N LEU A 139 11.40 2.47 10.84
CA LEU A 139 10.64 2.32 12.09
C LEU A 139 11.51 2.02 13.32
N GLY A 140 12.64 1.34 13.11
CA GLY A 140 13.57 0.91 14.14
C GLY A 140 14.34 2.02 14.82
#